data_AF-A0A6J4VBQ6-F1
#
_entry.id   AF-A0A6J4VBQ6-F1
#
_cell.length_a   1.000
_cell.length_b   1.000
_cell.length_c   1.000
_cell.angle_alpha   90.00
_cell.angle_beta   90.00
_cell.angle_gamma   90.00
#
_symmetry.space_group_name_H-M   'P 1'
#
loop_
_entity.id
_entity.type
_entity.pdbx_description
1 polymer ?
#
loop_
_entity_poly.entity_id
_entity_poly.type
_entity_poly.pdbx_seq_one_letter_code
_entity_poly.pdbx_strand_id
1 'polypeptide(L)'
;MICVDSSVAVKWIVHEDRSEQTLALYHPTVLADEPIYAPPLLPIEVTNVLYQRLRSRDGPSRDEVAALLAKFLAFPIVLHNPAGLHQ
;
A
#
# COMPACT_ATOMS: atom_id res chain seq x y z
N MET A 1 -13.42 -2.94 10.18
CA MET A 1 -13.18 -1.93 9.13
C MET A 1 -11.92 -1.15 9.49
N ILE A 2 -11.03 -0.88 8.53
CA ILE A 2 -9.85 -0.02 8.75
C ILE A 2 -9.70 1.03 7.64
N CYS A 3 -9.02 2.12 7.95
CA CYS A 3 -8.52 3.08 6.98
C CYS A 3 -6.99 3.01 6.99
N VAL A 4 -6.36 2.99 5.81
CA VAL A 4 -4.91 2.81 5.69
C VAL A 4 -4.25 3.98 4.98
N ASP A 5 -3.08 4.31 5.50
CA ASP A 5 -2.12 5.23 4.91
C ASP A 5 -1.04 4.46 4.11
N SER A 6 -0.32 5.15 3.24
CA SER A 6 0.76 4.59 2.43
C SER A 6 1.86 3.97 3.30
N SER A 7 2.17 4.57 4.46
CA SER A 7 3.16 4.05 5.40
C SER A 7 2.82 2.67 5.98
N VAL A 8 1.55 2.27 6.01
CA VAL A 8 1.08 0.93 6.41
C VAL A 8 1.00 0.03 5.18
N ALA A 9 0.41 0.50 4.09
CA ALA A 9 0.20 -0.31 2.89
C ALA A 9 1.51 -0.81 2.25
N VAL A 10 2.57 0.01 2.29
CA VAL A 10 3.91 -0.36 1.80
C VAL A 10 4.46 -1.57 2.57
N LYS A 11 4.20 -1.69 3.88
CA LYS A 11 4.70 -2.78 4.73
C LYS A 11 4.08 -4.14 4.41
N TRP A 12 2.96 -4.17 3.68
CA TRP A 12 2.37 -5.41 3.19
C TRP A 12 3.11 -6.01 1.99
N ILE A 13 3.84 -5.17 1.25
CA ILE A 13 4.58 -5.58 0.05
C ILE A 13 6.09 -5.58 0.24
N VAL A 14 6.63 -4.71 1.10
CA VAL A 14 8.04 -4.62 1.41
C VAL A 14 8.27 -5.01 2.87
N HIS A 15 9.20 -5.92 3.11
CA HIS A 15 9.55 -6.34 4.47
C HIS A 15 10.44 -5.29 5.14
N GLU A 16 9.88 -4.59 6.12
CA GLU A 16 10.54 -3.59 6.97
C GLU A 16 10.01 -3.65 8.41
N ASP A 17 10.51 -2.76 9.28
CA ASP A 17 10.03 -2.65 10.66
C ASP A 17 8.51 -2.58 10.73
N ARG A 18 7.94 -3.40 11.60
CA ARG A 18 6.50 -3.55 11.85
C ARG A 18 5.68 -4.23 10.75
N SER A 19 6.31 -4.90 9.77
CA SER A 19 5.58 -5.63 8.71
C SER A 19 4.60 -6.65 9.29
N GLU A 20 5.02 -7.42 10.29
CA GLU A 20 4.16 -8.43 10.94
C GLU A 20 2.93 -7.80 11.58
N GLN A 21 3.08 -6.67 12.28
CA GLN A 21 1.97 -5.95 12.90
C GLN A 21 1.01 -5.40 11.84
N THR A 22 1.52 -4.87 10.73
CA THR A 22 0.65 -4.38 9.65
C THR A 22 -0.09 -5.52 8.95
N LEU A 23 0.54 -6.69 8.79
CA LEU A 23 -0.11 -7.89 8.27
C LEU A 23 -1.13 -8.45 9.26
N ALA A 24 -0.87 -8.37 10.56
CA ALA A 24 -1.80 -8.74 11.62
C ALA A 24 -3.04 -7.84 11.70
N LEU A 25 -3.00 -6.63 11.11
CA LEU A 25 -4.19 -5.81 10.87
C LEU A 25 -4.87 -6.22 9.56
N TYR A 26 -4.11 -6.41 8.48
CA TYR A 26 -4.66 -6.74 7.16
C TYR A 26 -5.40 -8.09 7.12
N HIS A 27 -4.76 -9.17 7.59
CA HIS A 27 -5.30 -10.52 7.44
C HIS A 27 -6.66 -10.71 8.12
N PRO A 28 -6.86 -10.34 9.40
CA PRO A 28 -8.16 -10.48 10.04
C PRO A 28 -9.24 -9.64 9.37
N THR A 29 -8.92 -8.42 8.91
CA THR A 29 -9.88 -7.56 8.21
C THR A 29 -10.35 -8.19 6.90
N VAL A 30 -9.43 -8.73 6.09
CA VAL A 30 -9.79 -9.43 4.85
C VAL A 30 -10.54 -10.73 5.12
N LEU A 31 -10.14 -11.51 6.12
CA LEU A 31 -10.82 -12.76 6.50
C LEU A 31 -12.25 -12.52 7.01
N ALA A 32 -12.50 -11.35 7.61
CA ALA A 32 -13.82 -10.94 8.08
C ALA A 32 -14.68 -10.27 6.99
N ASP A 33 -14.19 -10.18 5.74
CA ASP A 33 -14.82 -9.44 4.64
C ASP A 33 -15.15 -7.98 5.01
N GLU A 34 -14.31 -7.37 5.85
CA GLU A 34 -14.46 -5.99 6.26
C GLU A 34 -13.75 -5.05 5.26
N PRO A 35 -14.33 -3.88 4.98
CA PRO A 35 -13.72 -2.96 4.03
C PRO A 35 -12.43 -2.33 4.58
N ILE A 36 -11.48 -2.16 3.65
CA ILE A 36 -10.24 -1.40 3.82
C ILE A 36 -10.37 -0.14 2.97
N TYR A 37 -10.40 1.02 3.62
CA TYR A 37 -10.49 2.31 2.94
C TYR A 37 -9.14 3.00 2.84
N ALA A 38 -8.96 3.84 1.83
CA ALA A 38 -7.81 4.72 1.73
C ALA A 38 -8.12 6.01 0.97
N PRO A 39 -7.34 7.08 1.18
CA PRO A 39 -7.40 8.28 0.34
C PRO A 39 -7.11 7.98 -1.13
N PRO A 40 -7.59 8.81 -2.09
CA PRO A 40 -7.36 8.56 -3.52
C PRO A 40 -5.88 8.70 -3.92
N LEU A 41 -5.07 9.34 -3.08
CA LEU A 41 -3.63 9.51 -3.31
C LEU A 41 -2.80 8.28 -2.94
N LEU A 42 -3.37 7.29 -2.24
CA LEU A 42 -2.64 6.11 -1.77
C LEU A 42 -1.83 5.42 -2.90
N PRO A 43 -2.37 5.15 -4.10
CA PRO A 43 -1.59 4.49 -5.15
C PRO A 43 -0.41 5.33 -5.64
N ILE A 44 -0.55 6.66 -5.67
CA ILE A 44 0.50 7.59 -6.08
C ILE A 44 1.62 7.59 -5.05
N GLU A 45 1.27 7.65 -3.76
CA GLU A 45 2.24 7.63 -2.67
C GLU A 45 3.02 6.31 -2.62
N VAL A 46 2.34 5.17 -2.71
CA VAL A 46 2.99 3.84 -2.75
C VAL A 46 3.91 3.73 -3.97
N THR A 47 3.45 4.18 -5.13
CA THR A 47 4.27 4.20 -6.36
C THR A 47 5.53 5.07 -6.18
N ASN A 48 5.39 6.25 -5.58
CA ASN A 48 6.53 7.13 -5.32
C ASN A 48 7.53 6.46 -4.36
N VAL A 49 7.06 5.82 -3.27
CA VAL A 49 7.93 5.09 -2.35
C VAL A 49 8.71 3.97 -3.07
N LEU A 50 8.04 3.20 -3.93
CA LEU A 50 8.69 2.16 -4.73
C LEU A 50 9.69 2.75 -5.75
N TYR A 51 9.35 3.87 -6.37
CA TYR A 51 10.23 4.58 -7.29
C TYR A 51 11.48 5.14 -6.61
N GLN A 52 11.36 5.66 -5.38
CA GLN A 52 12.53 6.08 -4.61
C GLN A 52 13.44 4.89 -4.30
N ARG A 53 12.88 3.73 -3.94
CA ARG A 53 13.67 2.51 -3.73
C ARG A 53 14.38 2.03 -4.99
N LEU A 54 13.70 2.04 -6.14
CA LEU A 54 14.31 1.71 -7.44
C LEU A 54 15.56 2.55 -7.74
N ARG A 55 15.57 3.81 -7.30
CA ARG A 55 16.67 4.76 -7.54
C ARG A 55 17.78 4.71 -6.50
N SER A 56 17.60 3.96 -5.42
CA SER A 56 18.64 3.77 -4.41
C SER A 56 19.77 2.92 -4.98
N ARG A 57 21.01 3.20 -4.55
CA ARG A 57 22.22 2.50 -5.03
C ARG A 57 22.14 0.98 -4.90
N ASP A 58 21.56 0.50 -3.80
CA ASP A 58 21.36 -0.92 -3.50
C ASP A 58 19.86 -1.29 -3.55
N GLY A 59 19.12 -0.59 -4.41
CA GLY A 59 17.69 -0.76 -4.60
C GLY A 59 17.31 -2.01 -5.39
N PRO A 60 16.04 -2.43 -5.33
CA PRO A 60 15.51 -3.50 -6.17
C PRO A 60 15.57 -3.13 -7.66
N SER A 61 15.63 -4.14 -8.51
CA SER A 61 15.49 -4.02 -9.95
C SER A 61 14.10 -3.49 -10.36
N ARG A 62 14.01 -3.04 -11.61
CA ARG A 62 12.74 -2.58 -12.19
C ARG A 62 11.66 -3.66 -12.15
N ASP A 63 12.02 -4.92 -12.41
CA ASP A 63 11.09 -6.04 -12.46
C ASP A 63 10.57 -6.39 -11.06
N GLU A 64 11.44 -6.36 -10.05
CA GLU A 64 11.04 -6.52 -8.64
C GLU A 64 10.09 -5.42 -8.21
N VAL A 65 10.36 -4.17 -8.57
CA VAL A 65 9.48 -3.02 -8.27
C VAL A 65 8.13 -3.15 -8.99
N ALA A 66 8.13 -3.57 -10.25
CA ALA A 66 6.90 -3.81 -11.00
C ALA A 66 6.05 -4.92 -10.36
N ALA A 67 6.68 -6.00 -9.89
CA ALA A 67 6.00 -7.08 -9.17
C ALA A 67 5.42 -6.61 -7.83
N LEU A 68 6.15 -5.78 -7.09
CA LEU A 68 5.67 -5.18 -5.84
C LEU A 68 4.47 -4.25 -6.06
N LEU A 69 4.52 -3.42 -7.10
CA LEU A 69 3.40 -2.55 -7.47
C LEU A 69 2.17 -3.37 -7.88
N ALA A 70 2.36 -4.41 -8.71
CA ALA A 70 1.28 -5.31 -9.10
C ALA A 70 0.65 -6.02 -7.89
N LYS A 71 1.48 -6.47 -6.93
CA LYS A 71 1.00 -7.04 -5.66
C LYS A 71 0.18 -6.02 -4.86
N PHE A 72 0.60 -4.77 -4.79
CA PHE A 72 -0.14 -3.72 -4.10
C PHE A 72 -1.50 -3.43 -4.75
N LEU A 73 -1.54 -3.31 -6.08
CA LEU A 73 -2.77 -3.03 -6.84
C LEU A 73 -3.81 -4.16 -6.74
N ALA A 74 -3.39 -5.36 -6.36
CA ALA A 74 -4.27 -6.50 -6.13
C ALA A 74 -4.93 -6.51 -4.74
N PHE A 75 -4.55 -5.62 -3.82
CA PHE A 75 -5.22 -5.54 -2.51
C PHE A 75 -6.65 -5.01 -2.64
N PRO A 76 -7.61 -5.55 -1.85
CA PRO A 76 -9.01 -5.11 -1.87
C PRO A 76 -9.20 -3.78 -1.12
N ILE A 77 -8.57 -2.71 -1.61
CA ILE A 77 -8.63 -1.37 -1.01
C ILE A 77 -9.67 -0.53 -1.77
N VAL A 78 -10.62 0.03 -1.03
CA VAL A 78 -11.59 0.99 -1.55
C VAL A 78 -11.03 2.40 -1.43
N LEU A 79 -10.70 3.00 -2.57
CA LEU A 79 -10.28 4.40 -2.63
C LEU A 79 -11.49 5.31 -2.44
N HIS A 80 -11.45 6.15 -1.41
CA HIS A 80 -12.55 7.05 -1.07
C HIS A 80 -12.19 8.50 -1.43
N ASN A 81 -12.86 9.06 -2.43
CA ASN A 81 -12.66 10.44 -2.90
C ASN A 81 -13.95 11.28 -2.72
N PRO A 82 -14.15 11.94 -1.56
CA PRO A 82 -15.31 12.79 -1.34
C PRO A 82 -15.36 13.95 -2.34
N ALA A 83 -16.55 14.30 -2.81
CA ALA A 83 -16.74 15.49 -3.63
C ALA A 83 -16.25 16.74 -2.88
N GLY A 84 -15.45 17.58 -3.57
CA GLY A 84 -14.94 18.84 -3.02
C GLY A 84 -13.69 18.73 -2.14
N LEU A 85 -13.12 17.54 -1.91
CA LEU A 85 -11.93 17.41 -1.06
C LEU A 85 -10.64 18.00 -1.67
N HIS A 86 -10.57 18.08 -3.00
CA HIS A 86 -9.40 18.52 -3.76
C HIS A 86 -9.68 19.70 -4.71
N GLN A 87 -10.75 20.45 -4.43
CA GLN A 87 -11.15 21.64 -5.19
C GLN A 87 -10.57 22.92 -4.57
#